data_AF-A0A1L8DNL2-F1
#
_entry.id   AF-A0A1L8DNL2-F1
#
_cell.length_a   1.000
_cell.length_b   1.000
_cell.length_c   1.000
_cell.angle_alpha   90.00
_cell.angle_beta   90.00
_cell.angle_gamma   90.00
#
_symmetry.space_group_name_H-M   'P 1'
#
loop_
_entity.id
_entity.type
_entity.pdbx_description
1 polymer ?
#
loop_
_entity_poly.entity_id
_entity_poly.type
_entity_poly.pdbx_seq_one_letter_code
_entity_poly.pdbx_strand_id
1 'polypeptide(L)'
;MNWGIFVLLLVVTSAAWAHQMRKEPKILIAILIRNKAHTLPLFLTYLTHLDYPKDRLSLWIRSDHNEDASLEIVEEWLKEARSWYHSIQFSFNTNETMRSQEMSPTHWPLERFRDIIA
;
A
#
# COMPACT_ATOMS: atom_id res chain seq x y z
N MET A 1 17.23 39.08 36.31
CA MET A 1 16.40 38.49 35.24
C MET A 1 17.27 37.55 34.44
N ASN A 2 17.13 36.23 34.61
CA ASN A 2 18.11 35.25 34.13
C ASN A 2 17.88 34.92 32.65
N TRP A 3 18.33 35.82 31.77
CA TRP A 3 18.13 35.76 30.32
C TRP A 3 18.62 34.44 29.72
N GLY A 4 19.69 33.86 30.27
CA GLY A 4 20.23 32.57 29.83
C GLY A 4 19.24 31.41 29.95
N ILE A 5 18.42 31.36 31.01
CA ILE A 5 17.42 30.29 31.20
C ILE A 5 16.29 30.41 30.17
N PHE A 6 15.85 31.63 29.87
CA PHE A 6 14.83 31.90 28.85
C PHE A 6 15.29 31.53 27.44
N VAL A 7 16.53 31.87 27.08
CA VAL A 7 17.11 31.50 25.78
C VAL A 7 17.23 29.99 25.64
N LEU A 8 17.67 29.29 26.70
CA LEU A 8 17.82 27.83 26.67
C LEU A 8 16.47 27.12 26.56
N LEU A 9 15.43 27.60 27.25
CA LEU A 9 14.04 27.13 27.11
C LEU A 9 13.47 27.37 25.70
N LEU A 10 13.76 28.52 25.08
CA LEU A 10 13.33 28.83 23.71
C LEU A 10 14.01 27.92 22.67
N VAL A 11 15.28 27.59 22.84
CA VAL A 11 16.01 26.70 21.94
C VAL A 11 15.50 25.26 22.07
N VAL A 12 15.26 24.78 23.29
CA VAL A 12 14.73 23.41 23.51
C VAL A 12 13.32 23.26 22.95
N THR A 13 12.46 24.27 23.14
CA THR A 13 11.11 24.25 22.55
C THR A 13 11.18 24.31 21.02
N SER A 14 11.94 25.22 20.41
CA SER A 14 12.05 25.26 18.94
C SER A 14 12.60 23.96 18.32
N ALA A 15 13.58 23.32 18.95
CA ALA A 15 14.13 22.04 18.49
C ALA A 15 13.12 20.88 18.63
N ALA A 16 12.38 20.81 19.74
CA ALA A 16 11.32 19.81 19.93
C ALA A 16 10.19 19.99 18.91
N TRP A 17 9.79 21.24 18.63
CA TRP A 17 8.78 21.56 17.63
C TRP A 17 9.27 21.25 16.21
N ALA A 18 10.53 21.55 15.88
CA ALA A 18 11.12 21.20 14.60
C ALA A 18 11.20 19.68 14.38
N HIS A 19 11.43 18.90 15.46
CA HIS A 19 11.38 17.45 15.37
C HIS A 19 9.96 16.93 15.10
N GLN A 20 8.95 17.49 15.77
CA GLN A 20 7.52 17.20 15.57
C GLN A 20 7.04 17.56 14.14
N MET A 21 7.68 18.53 13.50
CA MET A 21 7.30 19.01 12.15
C MET A 21 7.85 18.17 10.99
N ARG A 22 8.71 17.18 11.26
CA ARG A 22 9.18 16.27 10.20
C ARG A 22 8.08 15.27 9.86
N LYS A 23 7.35 15.58 8.77
CA LYS A 23 6.38 14.66 8.17
C LYS A 23 7.07 13.35 7.81
N GLU A 24 6.37 12.25 8.02
CA GLU A 24 6.79 10.93 7.60
C GLU A 24 7.05 10.91 6.07
N PRO A 25 7.92 10.04 5.54
CA PRO A 25 8.12 9.95 4.10
C PRO A 25 6.83 9.56 3.36
N LYS A 26 6.78 9.81 2.04
CA LYS A 26 5.74 9.15 1.23
C LYS A 26 6.21 7.74 0.92
N ILE A 27 5.32 6.76 1.09
CA ILE A 27 5.62 5.35 0.84
C ILE A 27 4.70 4.82 -0.26
N LEU A 28 5.27 4.05 -1.19
CA LEU A 28 4.52 3.27 -2.16
C LEU A 28 4.53 1.80 -1.72
N ILE A 29 3.35 1.19 -1.59
CA ILE A 29 3.20 -0.25 -1.35
C ILE A 29 2.71 -0.89 -2.64
N ALA A 30 3.52 -1.78 -3.22
CA ALA A 30 3.17 -2.59 -4.38
C ALA A 30 2.54 -3.92 -3.91
N ILE A 31 1.36 -4.24 -4.43
CA ILE A 31 0.57 -5.41 -4.02
C ILE A 31 0.17 -6.18 -5.28
N LEU A 32 0.65 -7.43 -5.37
CA LEU A 32 0.32 -8.35 -6.47
C LEU A 32 -0.63 -9.42 -5.94
N ILE A 33 -1.75 -9.64 -6.63
CA ILE A 33 -2.84 -10.50 -6.17
C ILE A 33 -3.12 -11.55 -7.23
N ARG A 34 -2.97 -12.82 -6.86
CA ARG A 34 -3.47 -13.98 -7.61
C ARG A 34 -3.88 -15.10 -6.65
N ASN A 35 -5.14 -15.50 -6.69
CA ASN A 35 -5.73 -16.60 -5.92
C ASN A 35 -5.44 -16.49 -4.41
N LYS A 36 -5.80 -15.35 -3.82
CA LYS A 36 -5.58 -15.01 -2.40
C LYS A 36 -6.86 -14.74 -1.61
N ALA A 37 -8.03 -15.16 -2.08
CA ALA A 37 -9.30 -14.87 -1.42
C ALA A 37 -9.32 -15.29 0.05
N HIS A 38 -8.65 -16.40 0.39
CA HIS A 38 -8.58 -16.94 1.75
C HIS A 38 -7.74 -16.10 2.74
N THR A 39 -6.79 -15.29 2.27
CA THR A 39 -5.92 -14.45 3.11
C THR A 39 -6.17 -12.96 2.95
N LEU A 40 -6.75 -12.57 1.83
CA LEU A 40 -6.87 -11.18 1.42
C LEU A 40 -7.68 -10.32 2.40
N PRO A 41 -8.81 -10.79 2.98
CA PRO A 41 -9.53 -10.00 4.00
C PRO A 41 -8.64 -9.65 5.19
N LEU A 42 -7.88 -10.62 5.72
CA LEU A 42 -6.97 -10.41 6.84
C LEU A 42 -5.86 -9.41 6.48
N PHE A 43 -5.24 -9.59 5.31
CA PHE A 43 -4.21 -8.68 4.82
C PHE A 43 -4.71 -7.24 4.68
N LEU A 44 -5.89 -7.04 4.08
CA LEU A 44 -6.48 -5.72 3.87
C LEU A 44 -6.88 -5.07 5.21
N THR A 45 -7.35 -5.85 6.20
CA THR A 45 -7.58 -5.35 7.56
C THR A 45 -6.30 -4.81 8.19
N TYR A 46 -5.20 -5.56 8.14
CA TYR A 46 -3.93 -5.09 8.70
C TYR A 46 -3.38 -3.88 7.96
N LEU A 47 -3.50 -3.84 6.64
CA LEU A 47 -3.09 -2.69 5.82
C LEU A 47 -3.86 -1.43 6.23
N THR A 48 -5.18 -1.53 6.39
CA THR A 48 -6.04 -0.45 6.88
C THR A 48 -5.64 0.00 8.29
N HIS A 49 -5.28 -0.91 9.18
CA HIS A 49 -4.91 -0.59 10.56
C HIS A 49 -3.45 -0.15 10.77
N LEU A 50 -2.64 -0.02 9.72
CA LEU A 50 -1.29 0.55 9.87
C LEU A 50 -1.34 1.94 10.53
N ASP A 51 -0.55 2.15 11.57
CA ASP A 51 -0.38 3.44 12.27
C ASP A 51 0.50 4.44 11.48
N TYR A 52 0.49 4.32 10.15
CA TYR A 52 1.18 5.22 9.24
C TYR A 52 0.17 6.15 8.58
N PRO A 53 0.47 7.45 8.43
CA PRO A 53 -0.45 8.41 7.84
C PRO A 53 -0.89 7.97 6.44
N LYS A 54 -2.20 7.71 6.28
CA LYS A 54 -2.78 7.16 5.06
C LYS A 54 -2.66 8.14 3.88
N ASP A 55 -2.74 9.44 4.15
CA ASP A 55 -2.48 10.52 3.20
C ASP A 55 -1.03 10.56 2.67
N ARG A 56 -0.14 9.72 3.24
CA ARG A 56 1.25 9.54 2.81
C ARG A 56 1.55 8.14 2.27
N LEU A 57 0.54 7.28 2.19
CA LEU A 57 0.62 5.96 1.59
C LEU A 57 -0.03 5.94 0.21
N SER A 58 0.76 5.60 -0.79
CA SER A 58 0.29 5.25 -2.13
C SER A 58 0.26 3.74 -2.28
N LEU A 59 -0.81 3.21 -2.87
CA LEU A 59 -0.96 1.79 -3.14
C LEU A 59 -0.94 1.56 -4.65
N TRP A 60 -0.18 0.57 -5.07
CA TRP A 60 -0.14 0.10 -6.46
C TRP A 60 -0.50 -1.37 -6.47
N ILE A 61 -1.72 -1.66 -6.94
CA ILE A 61 -2.36 -2.97 -6.81
C ILE A 61 -2.54 -3.56 -8.22
N ARG A 62 -2.09 -4.79 -8.41
CA ARG A 62 -2.27 -5.57 -9.64
C ARG A 62 -2.91 -6.90 -9.30
N SER A 63 -4.11 -7.13 -9.84
CA SER A 63 -4.86 -8.37 -9.65
C SER A 63 -4.88 -9.14 -10.96
N ASP A 64 -4.26 -10.32 -10.99
CA ASP A 64 -3.89 -10.97 -12.24
C ASP A 64 -4.38 -12.42 -12.28
N HIS A 65 -5.21 -12.76 -13.28
CA HIS A 65 -5.64 -14.13 -13.58
C HIS A 65 -6.12 -14.90 -12.34
N ASN A 66 -7.06 -14.29 -11.60
CA ASN A 66 -7.69 -14.92 -10.45
C ASN A 66 -8.79 -15.88 -10.91
N GLU A 67 -8.88 -17.02 -10.24
CA GLU A 67 -9.93 -18.04 -10.40
C GLU A 67 -10.81 -18.13 -9.14
N ASP A 68 -10.44 -17.41 -8.07
CA ASP A 68 -11.18 -17.32 -6.82
C ASP A 68 -11.75 -15.90 -6.61
N ALA A 69 -12.42 -15.70 -5.47
CA ALA A 69 -13.09 -14.45 -5.12
C ALA A 69 -12.15 -13.26 -4.81
N SER A 70 -10.87 -13.32 -5.19
CA SER A 70 -9.90 -12.27 -4.86
C SER A 70 -10.29 -10.92 -5.45
N LEU A 71 -10.77 -10.89 -6.70
CA LEU A 71 -11.10 -9.64 -7.37
C LEU A 71 -12.24 -8.92 -6.65
N GLU A 72 -13.31 -9.65 -6.34
CA GLU A 72 -14.49 -9.15 -5.65
C GLU A 72 -14.15 -8.60 -4.26
N ILE A 73 -13.29 -9.30 -3.51
CA ILE A 73 -12.81 -8.85 -2.19
C ILE A 73 -12.03 -7.53 -2.30
N VAL A 74 -11.15 -7.40 -3.30
CA VAL A 74 -10.42 -6.13 -3.52
C VAL A 74 -11.38 -5.01 -3.90
N GLU A 75 -12.28 -5.26 -4.85
CA GLU A 75 -13.22 -4.26 -5.34
C GLU A 75 -14.14 -3.75 -4.23
N GLU A 76 -14.63 -4.63 -3.36
CA GLU A 76 -15.43 -4.25 -2.20
C GLU A 76 -14.64 -3.34 -1.25
N TRP A 77 -13.42 -3.74 -0.89
CA TRP A 77 -12.57 -2.95 -0.01
C TRP A 77 -12.20 -1.58 -0.62
N LEU A 78 -12.02 -1.51 -1.94
CA LEU A 78 -11.69 -0.27 -2.65
C LEU A 78 -12.80 0.79 -2.59
N LYS A 79 -14.06 0.41 -2.34
CA LYS A 79 -15.17 1.37 -2.23
C LYS A 79 -14.92 2.41 -1.14
N GLU A 80 -14.39 1.98 0.00
CA GLU A 80 -14.06 2.85 1.13
C GLU A 80 -12.59 3.32 1.09
N ALA A 81 -11.67 2.39 0.81
CA ALA A 81 -10.24 2.63 0.95
C ALA A 81 -9.72 3.78 0.07
N ARG A 82 -10.31 4.02 -1.10
CA ARG A 82 -9.87 5.09 -2.01
C ARG A 82 -9.88 6.48 -1.37
N SER A 83 -10.74 6.70 -0.36
CA SER A 83 -10.83 7.98 0.34
C SER A 83 -9.76 8.18 1.42
N TRP A 84 -9.12 7.10 1.88
CA TRP A 84 -8.16 7.15 2.99
C TRP A 84 -6.72 7.37 2.53
N TYR A 85 -6.32 6.71 1.44
CA TYR A 85 -4.94 6.67 0.98
C TYR A 85 -4.58 7.87 0.10
N HIS A 86 -3.29 8.24 0.06
CA HIS A 86 -2.77 9.31 -0.81
C HIS A 86 -3.16 9.09 -2.28
N SER A 87 -3.00 7.86 -2.75
CA SER A 87 -3.44 7.41 -4.06
C SER A 87 -3.54 5.90 -4.11
N ILE A 88 -4.48 5.37 -4.89
CA ILE A 88 -4.59 3.94 -5.18
C ILE A 88 -4.66 3.74 -6.69
N GLN A 89 -3.61 3.16 -7.26
CA GLN A 89 -3.61 2.67 -8.63
C GLN A 89 -3.97 1.20 -8.63
N PHE A 90 -5.13 0.86 -9.16
CA PHE A 90 -5.60 -0.52 -9.27
C PHE A 90 -5.80 -0.88 -10.73
N SER A 91 -5.26 -2.02 -11.15
CA SER A 91 -5.63 -2.64 -12.42
C SER A 91 -5.75 -4.15 -12.23
N PHE A 92 -6.56 -4.75 -13.09
CA PHE A 92 -6.81 -6.18 -13.06
C PHE A 92 -6.90 -6.77 -14.46
N ASN A 93 -6.68 -8.09 -14.57
CA ASN A 93 -6.86 -8.84 -15.81
C ASN A 93 -7.72 -10.08 -15.56
N THR A 94 -8.79 -10.20 -16.34
CA THR A 94 -9.77 -11.31 -16.33
C THR A 94 -9.84 -12.06 -17.65
N ASN A 95 -9.02 -11.71 -18.64
CA ASN A 95 -9.19 -12.19 -20.02
C ASN A 95 -8.83 -13.67 -20.19
N GLU A 96 -8.00 -14.24 -19.31
CA GLU A 96 -7.64 -15.66 -19.31
C GLU A 96 -7.47 -16.19 -17.88
N THR A 97 -7.72 -17.49 -17.68
CA THR A 97 -7.55 -18.19 -16.40
C THR A 97 -6.06 -18.45 -16.10
N MET A 98 -5.25 -18.67 -17.14
CA MET A 98 -3.83 -18.98 -17.06
C MET A 98 -3.11 -18.48 -18.31
N ARG A 99 -1.92 -17.89 -18.18
CA ARG A 99 -1.16 -17.47 -19.37
C ARG A 99 -0.74 -18.69 -20.18
N SER A 100 -0.69 -18.55 -21.50
CA SER A 100 -0.25 -19.62 -22.42
C SER A 100 1.13 -20.23 -22.08
N GLN A 101 1.98 -19.48 -21.38
CA GLN A 101 3.35 -19.88 -20.99
C GLN A 101 3.43 -20.42 -19.55
N GLU A 102 2.32 -20.41 -18.80
CA GLU A 102 2.28 -20.88 -17.42
C GLU A 102 1.99 -22.39 -17.37
N MET A 103 2.77 -23.14 -16.58
CA MET A 103 2.53 -24.56 -16.35
C MET A 103 1.60 -24.81 -15.15
N SER A 104 1.44 -23.80 -14.29
CA SER A 104 0.54 -23.81 -13.14
C SER A 104 0.25 -22.39 -12.66
N PRO A 105 -0.78 -22.18 -11.81
CA PRO A 105 -1.10 -20.86 -11.26
C PRO A 105 0.03 -20.21 -10.43
N THR A 106 0.93 -21.04 -9.89
CA THR A 106 2.10 -20.59 -9.11
C THR A 106 3.37 -20.47 -9.94
N HIS A 107 3.33 -20.85 -11.22
CA HIS A 107 4.46 -20.69 -12.12
C HIS A 107 4.76 -19.19 -12.30
N TRP A 108 6.00 -18.79 -12.06
CA TRP A 108 6.44 -17.40 -12.12
C TRP A 108 7.60 -17.20 -13.11
N PRO A 109 7.33 -17.27 -14.42
CA PRO A 109 8.35 -17.03 -15.45
C PRO A 109 8.69 -15.52 -15.55
N LEU A 110 9.81 -15.19 -16.18
CA LEU A 110 10.29 -13.80 -16.28
C LEU A 110 9.34 -12.91 -17.10
N GLU A 111 8.67 -13.49 -18.08
CA GLU A 111 7.66 -12.86 -18.92
C GLU A 111 6.49 -12.35 -18.07
N ARG A 112 6.03 -13.16 -17.11
CA ARG A 112 4.99 -12.78 -16.15
C ARG A 112 5.41 -11.58 -15.30
N PHE A 113 6.67 -11.50 -14.89
CA PHE A 113 7.18 -10.33 -14.17
C PHE A 113 7.06 -9.06 -15.00
N ARG A 114 7.40 -9.13 -16.29
CA ARG A 114 7.31 -8.00 -17.22
C ARG A 114 5.86 -7.55 -17.40
N ASP A 115 4.93 -8.46 -17.62
CA ASP A 115 3.53 -8.11 -17.90
C ASP A 115 2.81 -7.48 -16.69
N ILE A 116 3.19 -7.86 -15.47
CA ILE A 116 2.52 -7.39 -14.25
C ILE A 116 3.13 -6.06 -13.77
N ILE A 117 4.43 -5.87 -13.96
CA ILE A 117 5.20 -4.77 -13.33
C ILE A 117 5.70 -3.71 -14.31
N ALA A 118 6.03 -4.07 -15.55
CA ALA A 118 6.54 -3.14 -16.57
C ALA A 118 5.40 -2.41 -17.29
#